data_AF-A0A845S7T8-F1
#
_entry.id   AF-A0A845S7T8-F1
#
_cell.length_a   1.000
_cell.length_b   1.000
_cell.length_c   1.000
_cell.angle_alpha   90.00
_cell.angle_beta   90.00
_cell.angle_gamma   90.00
#
_symmetry.space_group_name_H-M   'P 1'
#
loop_
_entity.id
_entity.type
_entity.pdbx_description
1 polymer ?
#
loop_
_entity_poly.entity_id
_entity_poly.type
_entity_poly.pdbx_seq_one_letter_code
_entity_poly.pdbx_strand_id
1 'polypeptide(L)'
;MTLTKDIAAKFAIAIVAVAMVLSAFAPVAKAQTTEDLQKMINDLLAQVAALQASTGQGATSVASGVCPYTWTRDLAMGATGADVMKLQQFLNADLDTR
;
A
#
# COMPACT_ATOMS: atom_id res chain seq x y z
N MET A 1 32.23 59.45 -2.68
CA MET A 1 31.55 58.27 -2.09
C MET A 1 30.79 57.40 -3.11
N THR A 2 30.99 57.56 -4.42
CA THR A 2 30.31 56.77 -5.47
C THR A 2 31.13 55.56 -5.90
N LEU A 3 32.43 55.75 -6.16
CA LEU A 3 33.35 54.69 -6.61
C LEU A 3 33.44 53.49 -5.64
N THR A 4 33.44 53.75 -4.33
CA THR A 4 33.52 52.72 -3.29
C THR A 4 32.24 51.88 -3.19
N LYS A 5 31.07 52.48 -3.48
CA LYS A 5 29.78 51.78 -3.50
C LYS A 5 29.65 50.87 -4.73
N ASP A 6 30.13 51.31 -5.89
CA ASP A 6 30.09 50.52 -7.13
C ASP A 6 31.02 49.30 -7.07
N ILE A 7 32.20 49.45 -6.47
CA ILE A 7 33.13 48.33 -6.28
C ILE A 7 32.54 47.32 -5.28
N ALA A 8 32.00 47.77 -4.15
CA ALA A 8 31.36 46.90 -3.17
C ALA A 8 30.16 46.15 -3.76
N ALA A 9 29.33 46.82 -4.57
CA ALA A 9 28.20 46.19 -5.26
C ALA A 9 28.64 45.10 -6.24
N LYS A 10 29.70 45.33 -7.02
CA LYS A 10 30.25 44.33 -7.96
C LYS A 10 30.82 43.11 -7.25
N PHE A 11 31.51 43.31 -6.12
CA PHE A 11 32.00 42.19 -5.29
C PHE A 11 30.85 41.39 -4.67
N ALA A 12 29.80 42.05 -4.17
CA ALA A 12 28.63 41.36 -3.64
C ALA A 12 27.93 40.51 -4.70
N ILE A 13 27.75 41.04 -5.91
CA ILE A 13 27.15 40.30 -7.04
C ILE A 13 28.04 39.11 -7.45
N ALA A 14 29.36 39.28 -7.48
CA ALA A 14 30.29 38.19 -7.79
C ALA A 14 30.23 37.07 -6.75
N ILE A 15 30.14 37.41 -5.46
CA ILE A 15 30.01 36.41 -4.38
C ILE A 15 28.68 35.68 -4.47
N VAL A 16 27.58 36.37 -4.75
CA VAL A 16 26.26 35.75 -4.93
C VAL A 16 26.25 34.83 -6.16
N ALA A 17 26.86 35.24 -7.27
CA ALA A 17 26.99 34.41 -8.46
C ALA A 17 27.82 33.13 -8.20
N VAL A 18 28.94 33.26 -7.49
CA VAL A 18 29.76 32.11 -7.08
C VAL A 18 28.99 31.20 -6.12
N ALA A 19 28.25 31.76 -5.17
CA ALA A 19 27.40 30.98 -4.26
C ALA A 19 26.27 30.24 -5.00
N MET A 20 25.65 30.86 -6.01
CA MET A 20 24.66 30.21 -6.85
C MET A 20 25.26 29.07 -7.67
N VAL A 21 26.44 29.27 -8.26
CA VAL A 21 27.17 28.22 -8.98
C VAL A 21 27.55 27.08 -8.03
N LEU A 22 28.09 27.36 -6.84
CA LEU A 22 28.39 26.34 -5.84
C LEU A 22 27.13 25.59 -5.36
N SER A 23 25.99 26.27 -5.25
CA SER A 23 24.71 25.64 -4.87
C SER A 23 24.16 24.69 -5.94
N ALA A 24 24.49 24.91 -7.22
CA ALA A 24 24.15 23.99 -8.31
C ALA A 24 25.00 22.71 -8.30
N PHE A 25 26.15 22.73 -7.61
CA PHE A 25 27.01 21.57 -7.38
C PHE A 25 26.90 21.02 -5.96
N ALA A 26 25.97 21.53 -5.15
CA ALA A 26 25.68 20.93 -3.85
C ALA A 26 25.19 19.49 -4.09
N PRO A 27 25.76 18.49 -3.41
CA PRO A 27 25.28 17.12 -3.53
C PRO A 27 23.80 17.14 -3.17
N VAL A 28 22.96 16.68 -4.10
CA VAL A 28 21.51 16.67 -3.95
C VAL A 28 21.21 15.87 -2.69
N ALA A 29 20.92 16.58 -1.60
CA ALA A 29 20.68 15.97 -0.31
C ALA A 29 19.39 15.15 -0.46
N LYS A 30 19.56 13.83 -0.64
CA LYS A 30 18.47 12.86 -0.73
C LYS A 30 17.46 13.18 -1.85
N ALA A 31 17.93 13.28 -3.10
CA ALA A 31 17.02 13.05 -4.21
C ALA A 31 16.52 11.61 -4.10
N GLN A 32 15.28 11.41 -3.68
CA GLN A 32 14.60 10.14 -3.85
C GLN A 32 14.60 9.90 -5.36
N THR A 33 15.49 9.01 -5.82
CA THR A 33 15.74 8.84 -7.25
C THR A 33 14.48 8.27 -7.88
N THR A 34 14.21 8.57 -9.15
CA THR A 34 13.06 7.99 -9.85
C THR A 34 13.05 6.45 -9.75
N GLU A 35 14.23 5.83 -9.68
CA GLU A 35 14.41 4.40 -9.42
C GLU A 35 13.93 3.97 -8.03
N ASP A 36 14.23 4.74 -6.97
CA ASP A 36 13.70 4.49 -5.63
C ASP A 36 12.16 4.62 -5.60
N LEU A 37 11.59 5.56 -6.33
CA LEU A 37 10.13 5.69 -6.46
C LEU A 37 9.51 4.49 -7.17
N GLN A 38 10.11 4.02 -8.27
CA GLN A 38 9.66 2.83 -8.99
C GLN A 38 9.76 1.57 -8.11
N LYS A 39 10.82 1.44 -7.32
CA LYS A 39 10.99 0.34 -6.38
C LYS A 39 9.88 0.31 -5.34
N MET A 40 9.56 1.46 -4.73
CA MET A 40 8.46 1.55 -3.78
C MET A 40 7.10 1.21 -4.41
N ILE A 41 6.87 1.60 -5.67
CA ILE A 41 5.64 1.24 -6.40
C ILE A 41 5.53 -0.27 -6.59
N ASN A 42 6.62 -0.93 -6.98
CA ASN A 42 6.66 -2.39 -7.15
C ASN A 42 6.45 -3.13 -5.83
N ASP A 43 7.07 -2.66 -4.74
CA ASP A 43 6.89 -3.23 -3.40
C ASP A 43 5.43 -3.08 -2.94
N LEU A 44 4.81 -1.93 -3.19
CA LEU A 44 3.41 -1.70 -2.83
C LEU A 44 2.45 -2.56 -3.67
N LEU A 45 2.72 -2.76 -4.96
CA LEU A 45 1.95 -3.68 -5.82
C LEU A 45 2.07 -5.12 -5.35
N ALA A 46 3.27 -5.57 -4.98
CA ALA A 46 3.50 -6.89 -4.43
C ALA A 46 2.76 -7.07 -3.09
N GLN A 47 2.78 -6.05 -2.24
CA GLN A 47 2.03 -6.05 -0.99
C GLN A 47 0.52 -6.12 -1.24
N VAL A 48 -0.03 -5.36 -2.19
CA VAL A 48 -1.46 -5.44 -2.55
C VAL A 48 -1.83 -6.81 -3.10
N ALA A 49 -0.98 -7.42 -3.93
CA ALA A 49 -1.21 -8.78 -4.43
C ALA A 49 -1.21 -9.82 -3.29
N ALA A 50 -0.28 -9.69 -2.34
CA ALA A 50 -0.23 -10.54 -1.14
C ALA A 50 -1.45 -10.33 -0.25
N LEU A 51 -1.89 -9.07 -0.05
CA LEU A 51 -3.09 -8.77 0.71
C LEU A 51 -4.33 -9.33 0.00
N GLN A 52 -4.51 -9.11 -1.31
CA GLN A 52 -5.61 -9.69 -2.08
C GLN A 52 -5.63 -11.23 -2.02
N ALA A 53 -4.46 -11.86 -2.09
CA ALA A 53 -4.34 -13.30 -1.88
C ALA A 53 -4.75 -13.69 -0.47
N SER A 54 -4.38 -12.92 0.56
CA SER A 54 -4.77 -13.17 1.95
C SER A 54 -6.25 -12.91 2.24
N THR A 55 -6.90 -11.94 1.60
CA THR A 55 -8.36 -11.76 1.68
C THR A 55 -9.11 -12.84 0.90
N GLY A 56 -8.46 -13.50 -0.07
CA GLY A 56 -8.96 -14.71 -0.72
C GLY A 56 -8.66 -16.01 0.02
N GLN A 57 -7.61 -16.06 0.85
CA GLN A 57 -7.14 -17.25 1.58
C GLN A 57 -7.36 -17.21 3.10
N GLY A 58 -7.94 -16.12 3.63
CA GLY A 58 -8.52 -16.06 4.97
C GLY A 58 -9.89 -16.76 5.05
N ALA A 59 -10.41 -17.23 3.92
CA ALA A 59 -11.33 -18.33 3.93
C ALA A 59 -10.52 -19.60 4.15
N THR A 60 -10.66 -20.21 5.33
CA THR A 60 -10.73 -21.68 5.43
C THR A 60 -11.31 -22.19 4.12
N SER A 61 -10.76 -23.26 3.56
CA SER A 61 -11.31 -23.94 2.39
C SER A 61 -12.71 -24.54 2.68
N VAL A 62 -13.65 -23.74 3.15
CA VAL A 62 -15.07 -24.00 3.07
C VAL A 62 -15.37 -24.11 1.60
N ALA A 63 -15.74 -25.33 1.22
CA ALA A 63 -16.03 -25.72 -0.15
C ALA A 63 -16.74 -24.58 -0.89
N SER A 64 -16.32 -24.32 -2.12
CA SER A 64 -16.65 -23.18 -2.99
C SER A 64 -18.15 -22.93 -3.28
N GLY A 65 -19.07 -23.45 -2.48
CA GLY A 65 -20.51 -23.18 -2.51
C GLY A 65 -21.16 -22.97 -1.13
N VAL A 66 -20.37 -22.87 -0.04
CA VAL A 66 -20.87 -22.58 1.32
C VAL A 66 -20.52 -21.16 1.77
N CYS A 67 -19.39 -20.62 1.31
CA CYS A 67 -19.07 -19.20 1.47
C CYS A 67 -18.88 -18.55 0.08
N PRO A 68 -19.58 -17.45 -0.24
CA PRO A 68 -20.58 -16.75 0.57
C PRO A 68 -21.99 -17.34 0.37
N TYR A 69 -22.56 -18.01 1.38
CA TYR A 69 -23.99 -18.31 1.48
C TYR A 69 -24.63 -17.37 2.51
N THR A 70 -25.77 -16.76 2.17
CA THR A 70 -26.52 -15.88 3.08
C THR A 70 -27.75 -16.62 3.61
N TRP A 71 -27.76 -16.93 4.90
CA TRP A 71 -28.94 -17.47 5.56
C TRP A 71 -29.98 -16.38 5.74
N THR A 72 -31.21 -16.65 5.31
CA THR A 72 -32.33 -15.68 5.37
C THR A 72 -33.28 -15.93 6.53
N ARG A 73 -33.02 -16.97 7.32
CA ARG A 73 -33.81 -17.38 8.48
C ARG A 73 -32.90 -17.90 9.59
N ASP A 74 -33.37 -17.82 10.82
CA ASP A 74 -32.79 -18.56 11.93
C ASP A 74 -33.09 -20.06 11.79
N LEU A 75 -32.10 -20.89 12.13
CA LEU A 75 -32.20 -22.34 12.11
C LEU A 75 -32.30 -22.88 13.54
N ALA A 76 -33.28 -23.75 13.78
CA ALA A 76 -33.50 -24.42 15.07
C ALA A 76 -33.56 -25.94 14.89
N MET A 77 -33.48 -26.70 15.99
CA MET A 77 -33.65 -28.15 15.95
C MET A 77 -34.99 -28.53 15.32
N GLY A 78 -34.94 -29.44 14.35
CA GLY A 78 -36.11 -29.85 13.56
C GLY A 78 -36.36 -29.02 12.30
N ALA A 79 -35.58 -27.94 12.04
CA ALA A 79 -35.63 -27.24 10.77
C ALA A 79 -35.19 -28.16 9.61
N THR A 80 -35.77 -27.95 8.42
CA THR A 80 -35.44 -28.70 7.21
C THR A 80 -35.32 -27.75 6.01
N GLY A 81 -34.69 -28.22 4.93
CA GLY A 81 -34.56 -27.46 3.67
C GLY A 81 -33.12 -27.07 3.33
N ALA A 82 -32.97 -26.21 2.33
CA ALA A 82 -31.68 -25.86 1.73
C ALA A 82 -30.71 -25.20 2.73
N ASP A 83 -31.22 -24.32 3.61
CA ASP A 83 -30.42 -23.62 4.63
C ASP A 83 -29.72 -24.62 5.59
N VAL A 84 -30.42 -25.69 5.97
CA VAL A 84 -29.90 -26.75 6.86
C VAL A 84 -28.86 -27.60 6.14
N MET A 85 -29.10 -27.96 4.87
CA MET A 85 -28.11 -28.69 4.07
C MET A 85 -26.82 -27.90 3.92
N LYS A 86 -26.91 -26.58 3.74
CA LYS A 86 -25.74 -25.68 3.66
C LYS A 86 -25.00 -25.57 5.00
N LEU A 87 -25.73 -25.49 6.11
CA LEU A 87 -25.13 -25.55 7.45
C LEU A 87 -24.38 -26.87 7.69
N GLN A 88 -24.98 -28.01 7.31
CA GLN A 88 -24.34 -29.32 7.43
C GLN A 88 -23.06 -29.42 6.57
N GLN A 89 -23.09 -28.91 5.34
CA GLN A 89 -21.91 -28.85 4.47
C GLN A 89 -20.80 -27.95 5.04
N PHE A 90 -21.17 -26.83 5.67
CA PHE A 90 -20.23 -25.93 6.35
C PHE A 90 -19.50 -26.64 7.48
N LEU A 91 -20.28 -27.21 8.43
CA LEU A 91 -19.72 -27.86 9.61
C LEU A 91 -18.86 -29.06 9.19
N ASN A 92 -19.35 -29.92 8.29
CA ASN A 92 -18.57 -31.08 7.83
C ASN A 92 -17.28 -30.72 7.07
N ALA A 93 -17.18 -29.49 6.54
CA ALA A 93 -15.96 -28.99 5.91
C ALA A 93 -14.97 -28.38 6.91
N ASP A 94 -15.41 -28.06 8.12
CA ASP A 94 -14.56 -27.56 9.20
C ASP A 94 -13.79 -28.73 9.84
N LEU A 95 -12.46 -28.65 9.79
CA LEU A 95 -11.56 -29.68 10.29
C LEU A 95 -11.64 -29.85 11.82
N ASP A 96 -12.06 -28.82 12.56
CA ASP A 96 -12.18 -28.86 14.03
C ASP A 96 -13.47 -29.56 14.51
N THR A 97 -14.41 -29.87 13.61
CA THR A 97 -15.68 -30.54 13.96
C THR A 97 -15.74 -32.02 13.58
N ARG A 98 -14.62 -32.60 13.11
CA ARG A 98 -14.50 -34.03 12.77
C ARG A 98 -14.23 -34.93 13.98
#